data_AF-A0A7V5T736-F1
#
_entry.id   AF-A0A7V5T736-F1
#
_cell.length_a   1.000
_cell.length_b   1.000
_cell.length_c   1.000
_cell.angle_alpha   90.00
_cell.angle_beta   90.00
_cell.angle_gamma   90.00
#
_symmetry.space_group_name_H-M   'P 1'
#
loop_
_entity.id
_entity.type
_entity.pdbx_description
1 polymer ?
#
loop_
_entity_poly.entity_id
_entity_poly.type
_entity_poly.pdbx_seq_one_letter_code
_entity_poly.pdbx_strand_id
1 'polypeptide(L)'
;MPHPKGRARVFRLTPSRREEYILDRSKSRHQGGSSMQRLTRRAFLTSLGVSASLGPAMRFFEPREDLALAGGNHLREPVPQVTPLSPPFRLPESWYRQTVRRLQEKLTERGLDGIILKDRWNIIYVSGLFHTTTERPFWLFVPARGEPVFFYPGLDKDLVNTWWIKEGEWYFDYPHAGPFNALAYKAGPKADLLQWMLKGLAKRGFGRARLGIEEEVGPTTMKRMQEALPEARFEVAGDVLLRMRMIKTPEEIELTRKAIAL
;
A
#
# COMPACT_ATOMS: atom_id res chain seq x y z
N MET A 1 -1.30 56.47 -44.96
CA MET A 1 0.13 56.34 -44.58
C MET A 1 0.33 55.05 -43.77
N PRO A 2 0.92 54.00 -44.37
CA PRO A 2 1.28 52.76 -43.67
C PRO A 2 2.81 52.59 -43.46
N HIS A 3 3.15 51.69 -42.52
CA HIS A 3 4.47 51.11 -42.14
C HIS A 3 5.40 51.87 -41.17
N PRO A 4 6.24 51.17 -40.34
CA PRO A 4 6.92 49.87 -40.57
C PRO A 4 6.80 48.81 -39.44
N LYS A 5 6.70 47.50 -39.71
CA LYS A 5 7.76 46.48 -39.93
C LYS A 5 8.97 46.55 -38.97
N GLY A 6 9.00 45.66 -37.97
CA GLY A 6 10.16 45.39 -37.10
C GLY A 6 10.31 43.89 -36.82
N ARG A 7 11.48 43.34 -37.15
CA ARG A 7 11.87 41.92 -37.21
C ARG A 7 11.81 41.18 -35.86
N ALA A 8 11.25 39.97 -35.86
CA ALA A 8 11.46 38.97 -34.81
C ALA A 8 12.87 38.35 -34.93
N ARG A 9 13.69 38.45 -33.87
CA ARG A 9 14.97 37.74 -33.75
C ARG A 9 14.71 36.34 -33.17
N VAL A 10 15.04 35.33 -33.97
CA VAL A 10 15.12 33.92 -33.55
C VAL A 10 16.44 33.73 -32.82
N PHE A 11 16.41 33.45 -31.52
CA PHE A 11 17.57 32.97 -30.77
C PHE A 11 17.59 31.44 -30.82
N ARG A 12 18.52 30.88 -31.60
CA ARG A 12 18.90 29.47 -31.55
C ARG A 12 19.76 29.25 -30.30
N LEU A 13 19.29 28.40 -29.39
CA LEU A 13 20.08 27.86 -28.29
C LEU A 13 20.96 26.72 -28.83
N THR A 14 22.27 26.89 -28.77
CA THR A 14 23.25 25.83 -28.98
C THR A 14 23.42 25.02 -27.69
N PRO A 15 23.52 23.67 -27.75
CA PRO A 15 23.75 22.87 -26.54
C PRO A 15 25.24 22.89 -26.17
N SER A 16 25.54 23.42 -24.99
CA SER A 16 26.86 23.37 -24.37
C SER A 16 27.07 22.01 -23.66
N ARG A 17 28.08 21.29 -24.15
CA ARG A 17 28.90 20.22 -23.54
C ARG A 17 28.37 19.50 -22.28
N ARG A 18 28.11 18.21 -22.46
CA ARG A 18 28.21 17.18 -21.40
C ARG A 18 29.67 17.03 -20.97
N GLU A 19 29.96 17.17 -19.69
CA GLU A 19 31.20 16.68 -19.09
C GLU A 19 30.94 15.29 -18.52
N GLU A 20 31.53 14.28 -19.18
CA GLU A 20 31.71 12.93 -18.68
C GLU A 20 32.81 12.92 -17.63
N TYR A 21 32.46 12.63 -16.38
CA TYR A 21 33.45 12.26 -15.36
C TYR A 21 33.86 10.80 -15.59
N ILE A 22 34.98 10.63 -16.29
CA ILE A 22 35.76 9.39 -16.34
C ILE A 22 36.55 9.31 -15.02
N LEU A 23 36.20 8.36 -14.16
CA LEU A 23 37.05 7.96 -13.04
C LEU A 23 37.95 6.81 -13.51
N ASP A 24 39.21 7.17 -13.76
CA ASP A 24 40.31 6.29 -14.10
C ASP A 24 40.58 5.28 -12.98
N ARG A 25 40.69 4.02 -13.40
CA ARG A 25 41.12 2.87 -12.60
C ARG A 25 42.63 2.81 -12.66
N SER A 26 43.32 3.07 -11.55
CA SER A 26 44.66 2.50 -11.37
C SER A 26 44.97 2.08 -9.93
N LYS A 27 45.08 0.75 -9.81
CA LYS A 27 46.09 -0.02 -9.06
C LYS A 27 46.28 0.27 -7.56
N SER A 28 45.78 -0.65 -6.75
CA SER A 28 46.62 -1.32 -5.75
C SER A 28 46.37 -2.83 -5.78
N ARG A 29 47.40 -3.58 -6.21
CA ARG A 29 47.51 -5.03 -6.03
C ARG A 29 48.05 -5.24 -4.62
N HIS A 30 47.33 -5.98 -3.79
CA HIS A 30 47.92 -6.74 -2.69
C HIS A 30 47.46 -8.19 -2.81
N GLN A 31 48.45 -9.07 -2.92
CA GLN A 31 48.30 -10.52 -2.89
C GLN A 31 48.03 -10.94 -1.45
N GLY A 32 47.07 -11.84 -1.28
CA GLY A 32 46.71 -12.42 0.00
C GLY A 32 45.62 -13.44 -0.21
N GLY A 33 46.00 -14.64 -0.67
CA GLY A 33 45.10 -15.77 -0.79
C GLY A 33 44.68 -16.26 0.59
N SER A 34 43.37 -16.31 0.82
CA SER A 34 42.75 -17.22 1.79
C SER A 34 41.35 -17.54 1.28
N SER A 35 41.16 -18.80 0.89
CA SER A 35 39.89 -19.33 0.40
C SER A 35 38.90 -19.44 1.56
N MET A 36 38.02 -18.46 1.68
CA MET A 36 36.90 -18.53 2.63
C MET A 36 35.86 -19.53 2.12
N GLN A 37 35.95 -20.78 2.58
CA GLN A 37 34.95 -21.82 2.30
C GLN A 37 33.59 -21.38 2.86
N ARG A 38 32.56 -21.38 2.01
CA ARG A 38 31.17 -21.15 2.43
C ARG A 38 30.73 -22.34 3.27
N LEU A 39 30.66 -22.14 4.59
CA LEU A 39 30.06 -23.10 5.51
C LEU A 39 28.57 -23.24 5.19
N THR A 40 28.19 -24.42 4.69
CA THR A 40 26.78 -24.78 4.48
C THR A 40 26.16 -25.20 5.82
N ARG A 41 24.84 -25.01 5.96
CA ARG A 41 24.06 -25.32 7.18
C ARG A 41 24.29 -26.75 7.74
N ARG A 42 24.83 -27.66 6.93
CA ARG A 42 25.15 -29.05 7.30
C ARG A 42 26.42 -29.19 8.15
N ALA A 43 27.32 -28.21 8.18
CA ALA A 43 28.58 -28.27 8.94
C ALA A 43 28.45 -27.73 10.39
N PHE A 44 27.33 -27.09 10.74
CA PHE A 44 27.11 -26.54 12.08
C PHE A 44 26.57 -27.57 13.08
N LEU A 45 25.99 -28.68 12.59
CA LEU A 45 25.40 -29.71 13.45
C LEU A 45 26.39 -30.79 13.92
N THR A 46 27.63 -30.78 13.43
CA THR A 46 28.65 -31.78 13.75
C THR A 46 29.68 -31.34 14.78
N SER A 47 29.62 -30.12 15.33
CA SER A 47 30.58 -29.64 16.35
C SER A 47 30.05 -29.60 17.79
N LEU A 48 28.81 -30.04 18.05
CA LEU A 48 28.32 -30.21 19.43
C LEU A 48 28.69 -31.62 19.95
N GLY A 49 29.99 -31.83 20.14
CA GLY A 49 30.50 -32.92 20.97
C GLY A 49 30.21 -32.62 22.44
N VAL A 50 29.14 -33.20 22.98
CA VAL A 50 28.76 -33.11 24.39
C VAL A 50 29.73 -33.96 25.22
N SER A 51 30.53 -33.32 26.08
CA SER A 51 31.20 -34.00 27.19
C SER A 51 30.18 -34.37 28.26
N ALA A 52 30.07 -35.66 28.58
CA ALA A 52 29.17 -36.20 29.57
C ALA A 52 29.89 -36.37 30.93
N SER A 53 29.31 -35.82 32.00
CA SER A 53 29.63 -36.18 33.38
C SER A 53 28.35 -36.59 34.15
N LEU A 54 28.21 -37.92 34.26
CA LEU A 54 27.63 -38.77 35.32
C LEU A 54 26.42 -38.31 36.19
N GLY A 55 25.28 -38.97 35.94
CA GLY A 55 24.43 -39.63 36.96
C GLY A 55 23.06 -39.01 37.29
N PRO A 56 22.09 -39.78 37.83
CA PRO A 56 21.62 -41.10 37.39
C PRO A 56 20.10 -41.13 37.13
N ALA A 57 19.66 -42.09 36.31
CA ALA A 57 18.48 -42.96 36.50
C ALA A 57 17.61 -43.19 35.25
N MET A 58 17.51 -44.49 34.96
CA MET A 58 16.35 -45.22 34.43
C MET A 58 16.09 -45.34 32.91
N ARG A 59 16.26 -46.60 32.49
CA ARG A 59 15.58 -47.35 31.44
C ARG A 59 15.97 -47.02 30.01
N PHE A 60 17.09 -47.63 29.63
CA PHE A 60 17.43 -47.99 28.26
C PHE A 60 16.24 -48.71 27.60
N PHE A 61 15.69 -48.05 26.58
CA PHE A 61 14.97 -48.70 25.49
C PHE A 61 15.86 -49.81 24.93
N GLU A 62 15.32 -51.03 24.85
CA GLU A 62 15.91 -52.07 24.00
C GLU A 62 15.95 -51.56 22.55
N PRO A 63 17.04 -51.82 21.80
CA PRO A 63 17.05 -51.53 20.38
C PRO A 63 16.04 -52.44 19.69
N ARG A 64 14.95 -51.87 19.19
CA ARG A 64 14.10 -52.54 18.19
C ARG A 64 14.91 -52.70 16.90
N GLU A 65 15.20 -53.94 16.52
CA GLU A 65 15.84 -54.33 15.25
C GLU A 65 14.89 -54.18 14.03
N ASP A 66 13.75 -53.51 14.19
CA ASP A 66 12.69 -53.40 13.20
C ASP A 66 12.68 -52.06 12.43
N LEU A 67 13.73 -51.24 12.57
CA LEU A 67 13.99 -50.12 11.64
C LEU A 67 14.98 -50.54 10.55
N ALA A 68 14.63 -51.60 9.83
CA ALA A 68 15.14 -51.77 8.48
C ALA A 68 14.79 -50.49 7.70
N LEU A 69 15.83 -49.78 7.25
CA LEU A 69 15.74 -48.75 6.23
C LEU A 69 15.12 -49.39 4.98
N ALA A 70 13.80 -49.42 4.92
CA ALA A 70 13.09 -49.65 3.69
C ALA A 70 13.57 -48.56 2.73
N GLY A 71 14.27 -48.99 1.68
CA GLY A 71 14.55 -48.19 0.50
C GLY A 71 13.23 -47.80 -0.16
N GLY A 72 12.52 -46.88 0.47
CA GLY A 72 11.33 -46.26 -0.05
C GLY A 72 11.80 -45.24 -1.06
N ASN A 73 11.44 -45.44 -2.31
CA ASN A 73 11.20 -44.32 -3.21
C ASN A 73 10.43 -43.27 -2.40
N HIS A 74 11.09 -42.17 -2.01
CA HIS A 74 10.37 -40.98 -1.62
C HIS A 74 9.57 -40.59 -2.86
N LEU A 75 8.34 -41.09 -2.92
CA LEU A 75 7.29 -40.56 -3.76
C LEU A 75 7.27 -39.08 -3.40
N ARG A 76 7.90 -38.25 -4.24
CA ARG A 76 7.65 -36.83 -4.22
C ARG A 76 6.15 -36.75 -4.34
N GLU A 77 5.47 -36.31 -3.29
CA GLU A 77 4.05 -36.03 -3.40
C GLU A 77 3.89 -35.17 -4.66
N PRO A 78 3.02 -35.57 -5.60
CA PRO A 78 2.79 -34.76 -6.79
C PRO A 78 2.43 -33.37 -6.28
N VAL A 79 3.19 -32.36 -6.71
CA VAL A 79 2.78 -30.97 -6.50
C VAL A 79 1.34 -30.90 -7.03
N PRO A 80 0.36 -30.49 -6.22
CA PRO A 80 -1.01 -30.35 -6.68
C PRO A 80 -0.98 -29.59 -8.00
N GLN A 81 -1.60 -30.15 -9.03
CA GLN A 81 -1.72 -29.49 -10.32
C GLN A 81 -2.68 -28.31 -10.12
N VAL A 82 -2.13 -27.20 -9.68
CA VAL A 82 -2.85 -25.95 -9.50
C VAL A 82 -3.23 -25.47 -10.89
N THR A 83 -4.53 -25.36 -11.15
CA THR A 83 -4.99 -24.75 -12.40
C THR A 83 -4.57 -23.27 -12.37
N PRO A 84 -3.76 -22.79 -13.33
CA PRO A 84 -3.34 -21.40 -13.34
C PRO A 84 -4.58 -20.50 -13.44
N LEU A 85 -4.74 -19.57 -12.50
CA LEU A 85 -5.84 -18.63 -12.58
C LEU A 85 -5.68 -17.76 -13.84
N SER A 86 -6.79 -17.61 -14.57
CA SER A 86 -6.88 -16.62 -15.64
C SER A 86 -7.33 -15.28 -15.06
N PRO A 87 -6.72 -14.16 -15.48
CA PRO A 87 -7.18 -12.84 -15.08
C PRO A 87 -8.65 -12.60 -15.47
N PRO A 88 -9.38 -11.71 -14.75
CA PRO A 88 -8.88 -10.80 -13.72
C PRO A 88 -8.86 -11.38 -12.29
N PHE A 89 -7.78 -11.14 -11.54
CA PHE A 89 -7.64 -11.51 -10.12
C PHE A 89 -8.32 -10.53 -9.16
N ARG A 90 -9.42 -9.91 -9.61
CA ARG A 90 -10.16 -8.89 -8.88
C ARG A 90 -11.62 -8.91 -9.31
N LEU A 91 -12.48 -8.42 -8.43
CA LEU A 91 -13.88 -8.21 -8.73
C LEU A 91 -14.05 -7.14 -9.83
N PRO A 92 -15.14 -7.18 -10.62
CA PRO A 92 -15.37 -6.19 -11.68
C PRO A 92 -15.69 -4.80 -11.10
N GLU A 93 -15.52 -3.75 -11.90
CA GLU A 93 -15.86 -2.37 -11.52
C GLU A 93 -17.30 -2.24 -11.00
N SER A 94 -18.25 -2.91 -11.64
CA SER A 94 -19.66 -2.91 -11.25
C SER A 94 -19.88 -3.37 -9.81
N TRP A 95 -19.10 -4.34 -9.34
CA TRP A 95 -19.16 -4.83 -7.97
C TRP A 95 -18.68 -3.76 -6.98
N TYR A 96 -17.59 -3.04 -7.27
CA TYR A 96 -17.09 -1.95 -6.41
C TYR A 96 -18.06 -0.77 -6.35
N ARG A 97 -18.68 -0.40 -7.48
CA ARG A 97 -19.74 0.61 -7.50
C ARG A 97 -20.93 0.19 -6.62
N GLN A 98 -21.30 -1.08 -6.64
CA GLN A 98 -22.36 -1.60 -5.77
C GLN A 98 -21.92 -1.61 -4.30
N THR A 99 -20.65 -1.93 -4.01
CA THR A 99 -20.09 -1.83 -2.65
C THR A 99 -20.15 -0.40 -2.12
N VAL A 100 -19.83 0.60 -2.93
CA VAL A 100 -20.01 2.03 -2.57
C VAL A 100 -21.47 2.33 -2.23
N ARG A 101 -22.43 1.87 -3.04
CA ARG A 101 -23.87 2.07 -2.75
C ARG A 101 -24.29 1.44 -1.42
N ARG A 102 -23.90 0.19 -1.16
CA ARG A 102 -24.18 -0.49 0.13
C ARG A 102 -23.55 0.24 1.32
N LEU A 103 -22.36 0.82 1.14
CA LEU A 103 -21.73 1.64 2.17
C LEU A 103 -22.52 2.94 2.39
N GLN A 104 -22.89 3.63 1.31
CA GLN A 104 -23.68 4.87 1.33
C GLN A 104 -25.03 4.72 2.03
N GLU A 105 -25.73 3.61 1.80
CA GLU A 105 -26.96 3.25 2.50
C GLU A 105 -26.73 3.17 4.01
N LYS A 106 -25.69 2.45 4.45
CA LYS A 106 -25.34 2.30 5.88
C LYS A 106 -24.89 3.62 6.52
N LEU A 107 -24.20 4.48 5.79
CA LEU A 107 -23.83 5.82 6.27
C LEU A 107 -25.09 6.68 6.47
N THR A 108 -26.01 6.63 5.50
CA THR A 108 -27.30 7.33 5.58
C THR A 108 -28.14 6.84 6.75
N GLU A 109 -28.25 5.53 6.95
CA GLU A 109 -28.95 4.91 8.10
C GLU A 109 -28.37 5.37 9.44
N ARG A 110 -27.05 5.60 9.52
CA ARG A 110 -26.36 6.10 10.71
C ARG A 110 -26.37 7.63 10.85
N GLY A 111 -26.94 8.34 9.88
CA GLY A 111 -26.96 9.80 9.84
C GLY A 111 -25.58 10.44 9.66
N LEU A 112 -24.66 9.72 9.01
CA LEU A 112 -23.35 10.22 8.60
C LEU A 112 -23.42 10.76 7.17
N ASP A 113 -22.77 11.89 6.92
CA ASP A 113 -22.69 12.52 5.59
C ASP A 113 -21.57 11.92 4.73
N GLY A 114 -20.65 11.16 5.34
CA GLY A 114 -19.58 10.46 4.66
C GLY A 114 -18.64 9.77 5.65
N ILE A 115 -17.67 9.02 5.13
CA ILE A 115 -16.63 8.35 5.93
C ILE A 115 -15.25 8.54 5.28
N ILE A 116 -14.24 8.77 6.12
CA ILE A 116 -12.84 8.88 5.72
C ILE A 116 -12.17 7.53 6.00
N LEU A 117 -11.66 6.90 4.94
CA LEU A 117 -10.96 5.62 4.98
C LEU A 117 -9.46 5.84 4.83
N LYS A 118 -8.68 5.21 5.70
CA LYS A 118 -7.22 5.20 5.74
C LYS A 118 -6.67 3.77 5.73
N ASP A 119 -7.41 2.79 6.27
CA ASP A 119 -7.02 1.39 6.20
C ASP A 119 -6.98 0.93 4.75
N ARG A 120 -5.84 0.36 4.35
CA ARG A 120 -5.61 -0.11 2.98
C ARG A 120 -6.67 -1.11 2.55
N TRP A 121 -7.08 -2.02 3.43
CA TRP A 121 -8.00 -3.07 3.06
C TRP A 121 -9.42 -2.56 2.89
N ASN A 122 -9.83 -1.57 3.67
CA ASN A 122 -11.08 -0.85 3.47
C ASN A 122 -11.06 -0.05 2.16
N ILE A 123 -9.97 0.66 1.86
CA ILE A 123 -9.81 1.36 0.57
C ILE A 123 -9.91 0.36 -0.59
N ILE A 124 -9.21 -0.77 -0.53
CA ILE A 124 -9.26 -1.82 -1.57
C ILE A 124 -10.66 -2.43 -1.68
N TYR A 125 -11.31 -2.75 -0.56
CA TYR A 125 -12.64 -3.36 -0.56
C TYR A 125 -13.69 -2.44 -1.21
N VAL A 126 -13.61 -1.14 -0.93
CA VAL A 126 -14.58 -0.16 -1.45
C VAL A 126 -14.26 0.23 -2.89
N SER A 127 -12.99 0.50 -3.21
CA SER A 127 -12.62 1.06 -4.51
C SER A 127 -12.13 0.03 -5.52
N GLY A 128 -11.51 -1.07 -5.09
CA GLY A 128 -10.76 -1.95 -5.97
C GLY A 128 -9.40 -1.41 -6.41
N LEU A 129 -8.93 -0.31 -5.83
CA LEU A 129 -7.60 0.25 -6.08
C LEU A 129 -6.55 -0.45 -5.21
N PHE A 130 -5.87 -1.44 -5.77
CA PHE A 130 -4.79 -2.17 -5.12
C PHE A 130 -3.53 -1.31 -5.04
N HIS A 131 -3.38 -0.59 -3.93
CA HIS A 131 -2.22 0.25 -3.62
C HIS A 131 -1.42 -0.33 -2.45
N THR A 132 -0.18 0.12 -2.31
CA THR A 132 0.71 -0.27 -1.21
C THR A 132 0.71 0.79 -0.12
N THR A 133 0.56 0.38 1.14
CA THR A 133 0.72 1.29 2.28
C THR A 133 2.19 1.62 2.48
N THR A 134 2.51 2.90 2.55
CA THR A 134 3.85 3.41 2.86
C THR A 134 3.75 4.49 3.94
N GLU A 135 4.80 5.28 4.15
CA GLU A 135 4.75 6.48 4.99
C GLU A 135 3.88 7.59 4.40
N ARG A 136 3.62 7.54 3.09
CA ARG A 136 2.80 8.50 2.35
C ARG A 136 1.33 8.30 2.74
N PRO A 137 0.68 9.31 3.34
CA PRO A 137 -0.72 9.20 3.65
C PRO A 137 -1.58 9.04 2.39
N PHE A 138 -2.52 8.10 2.45
CA PHE A 138 -3.44 7.77 1.38
C PHE A 138 -4.83 7.63 1.99
N TRP A 139 -5.81 8.36 1.45
CA TRP A 139 -7.18 8.33 1.93
C TRP A 139 -8.19 8.17 0.79
N LEU A 140 -9.31 7.53 1.13
CA LEU A 140 -10.52 7.54 0.33
C LEU A 140 -11.64 8.14 1.17
N PHE A 141 -12.25 9.20 0.68
CA PHE A 141 -13.50 9.71 1.24
C PHE A 141 -14.68 9.13 0.47
N VAL A 142 -15.65 8.55 1.17
CA VAL A 142 -16.91 8.10 0.58
C VAL A 142 -18.03 8.94 1.15
N PRO A 143 -18.64 9.85 0.38
CA PRO A 143 -19.80 10.60 0.84
C PRO A 143 -21.02 9.68 0.90
N ALA A 144 -21.99 9.96 1.78
CA ALA A 144 -23.26 9.24 1.83
C ALA A 144 -24.07 9.36 0.53
N ARG A 145 -23.80 10.40 -0.28
CA ARG A 145 -24.34 10.60 -1.63
C ARG A 145 -23.27 11.20 -2.54
N GLY A 146 -23.15 10.67 -3.76
CA GLY A 146 -22.20 11.16 -4.76
C GLY A 146 -21.01 10.22 -4.98
N GLU A 147 -19.99 10.69 -5.69
CA GLU A 147 -18.80 9.90 -6.04
C GLU A 147 -17.76 9.92 -4.90
N PRO A 148 -17.07 8.79 -4.64
CA PRO A 148 -15.92 8.78 -3.74
C PRO A 148 -14.77 9.65 -4.26
N VAL A 149 -13.89 10.11 -3.35
CA VAL A 149 -12.77 11.00 -3.68
C VAL A 149 -11.48 10.48 -3.05
N PHE A 150 -10.41 10.37 -3.84
CA PHE A 150 -9.09 10.01 -3.34
C PHE A 150 -8.25 11.21 -2.89
N PHE A 151 -7.43 11.02 -1.86
CA PHE A 151 -6.37 11.95 -1.46
C PHE A 151 -5.07 11.16 -1.30
N TYR A 152 -4.09 11.37 -2.19
CA TYR A 152 -3.02 10.41 -2.42
C TYR A 152 -1.69 11.08 -2.83
N PRO A 153 -0.52 10.39 -2.75
CA PRO A 153 0.74 10.93 -3.24
C PRO A 153 0.83 10.90 -4.77
N GLY A 154 1.64 11.80 -5.33
CA GLY A 154 1.86 11.90 -6.78
C GLY A 154 2.43 10.62 -7.40
N LEU A 155 3.12 9.80 -6.62
CA LEU A 155 3.60 8.47 -7.01
C LEU A 155 2.47 7.56 -7.52
N ASP A 156 1.29 7.64 -6.92
CA ASP A 156 0.13 6.80 -7.24
C ASP A 156 -0.79 7.43 -8.31
N LYS A 157 -0.41 8.57 -8.91
CA LYS A 157 -1.27 9.30 -9.86
C LYS A 157 -1.70 8.47 -11.05
N ASP A 158 -0.78 7.74 -11.66
CA ASP A 158 -1.10 6.95 -12.85
C ASP A 158 -1.96 5.72 -12.48
N LEU A 159 -1.73 5.16 -11.29
CA LEU A 159 -2.56 4.09 -10.73
C LEU A 159 -4.01 4.58 -10.49
N VAL A 160 -4.18 5.74 -9.85
CA VAL A 160 -5.52 6.31 -9.58
C VAL A 160 -6.21 6.70 -10.89
N ASN A 161 -5.51 7.37 -11.81
CA ASN A 161 -6.11 7.89 -13.05
C ASN A 161 -6.59 6.79 -14.00
N THR A 162 -5.95 5.61 -13.96
CA THR A 162 -6.34 4.43 -14.76
C THR A 162 -7.53 3.67 -14.16
N TRP A 163 -8.03 4.08 -13.00
CA TRP A 163 -9.11 3.42 -12.29
C TRP A 163 -10.47 4.15 -12.38
N TRP A 164 -11.55 3.55 -11.87
CA TRP A 164 -12.92 4.01 -12.15
C TRP A 164 -13.35 5.25 -11.35
N ILE A 165 -12.75 5.47 -10.17
CA ILE A 165 -12.96 6.68 -9.37
C ILE A 165 -12.08 7.77 -9.96
N LYS A 166 -12.70 8.80 -10.54
CA LYS A 166 -12.00 9.91 -11.21
C LYS A 166 -11.76 11.12 -10.33
N GLU A 167 -12.50 11.22 -9.23
CA GLU A 167 -12.34 12.32 -8.28
C GLU A 167 -11.14 12.08 -7.37
N GLY A 168 -10.24 13.04 -7.30
CA GLY A 168 -9.17 13.03 -6.33
C GLY A 168 -8.29 14.27 -6.34
N GLU A 169 -7.51 14.42 -5.27
CA GLU A 169 -6.47 15.43 -5.13
C GLU A 169 -5.17 14.75 -4.70
N TRP A 170 -4.02 15.28 -5.14
CA TRP A 170 -2.73 14.67 -4.81
C TRP A 170 -1.67 15.69 -4.40
N TYR A 171 -0.71 15.20 -3.62
CA TYR A 171 0.44 15.98 -3.16
C TYR A 171 1.73 15.39 -3.74
N PHE A 172 2.80 16.19 -3.86
CA PHE A 172 4.01 15.76 -4.56
C PHE A 172 4.68 14.52 -3.95
N ASP A 173 5.13 14.60 -2.69
CA ASP A 173 5.77 13.51 -1.94
C ASP A 173 5.65 13.74 -0.43
N TYR A 174 6.11 12.79 0.39
CA TYR A 174 6.10 12.86 1.85
C TYR A 174 7.51 12.93 2.46
N PRO A 175 7.79 13.89 3.37
CA PRO A 175 6.92 14.99 3.79
C PRO A 175 6.68 15.99 2.66
N HIS A 176 5.48 16.59 2.61
CA HIS A 176 5.15 17.55 1.56
C HIS A 176 5.59 18.97 1.94
N ALA A 177 6.27 19.65 1.02
CA ALA A 177 6.59 21.06 1.10
C ALA A 177 6.49 21.68 -0.30
N GLY A 178 5.74 22.78 -0.44
CA GLY A 178 5.50 23.41 -1.73
C GLY A 178 4.06 23.33 -2.23
N PRO A 179 3.84 23.56 -3.55
CA PRO A 179 2.51 23.52 -4.14
C PRO A 179 1.98 22.09 -4.32
N PHE A 180 0.68 21.92 -4.10
CA PHE A 180 -0.06 20.70 -4.41
C PHE A 180 -0.29 20.54 -5.92
N ASN A 181 -0.55 19.31 -6.38
CA ASN A 181 -0.80 18.98 -7.78
C ASN A 181 0.29 19.44 -8.78
N ALA A 182 1.53 19.61 -8.33
CA ALA A 182 2.65 20.05 -9.17
C ALA A 182 3.45 18.84 -9.69
N LEU A 183 3.73 18.77 -11.00
CA LEU A 183 4.53 17.69 -11.60
C LEU A 183 6.02 17.80 -11.30
N ALA A 184 6.51 19.02 -11.10
CA ALA A 184 7.90 19.28 -10.73
C ALA A 184 7.96 19.80 -9.30
N TYR A 185 8.94 19.31 -8.54
CA TYR A 185 9.17 19.81 -7.19
C TYR A 185 9.47 21.31 -7.21
N LYS A 186 8.78 22.05 -6.35
CA LYS A 186 9.07 23.45 -6.06
C LYS A 186 9.04 23.64 -4.55
N ALA A 187 10.16 24.10 -3.99
CA ALA A 187 10.25 24.33 -2.55
C ALA A 187 9.20 25.33 -2.08
N GLY A 188 8.70 25.12 -0.85
CA GLY A 188 7.75 26.00 -0.18
C GLY A 188 7.55 25.57 1.27
N PRO A 189 6.54 26.11 1.97
CA PRO A 189 6.27 25.75 3.35
C PRO A 189 5.88 24.27 3.47
N LYS A 190 6.24 23.65 4.59
CA LYS A 190 5.75 22.31 4.93
C LYS A 190 4.23 22.35 5.08
N ALA A 191 3.56 21.35 4.54
CA ALA A 191 2.12 21.24 4.63
C ALA A 191 1.70 20.12 5.58
N ASP A 192 0.62 20.36 6.33
CA ASP A 192 -0.09 19.32 7.05
C ASP A 192 -1.05 18.61 6.08
N LEU A 193 -0.73 17.37 5.70
CA LEU A 193 -1.53 16.60 4.74
C LEU A 193 -2.90 16.18 5.28
N LEU A 194 -3.05 16.00 6.61
CA LEU A 194 -4.35 15.71 7.20
C LEU A 194 -5.26 16.94 7.09
N GLN A 195 -4.74 18.12 7.46
CA GLN A 195 -5.51 19.35 7.30
C GLN A 195 -5.78 19.69 5.84
N TRP A 196 -4.84 19.40 4.93
CA TRP A 196 -5.06 19.57 3.49
C TRP A 196 -6.22 18.71 2.99
N MET A 197 -6.24 17.41 3.32
CA MET A 197 -7.32 16.50 2.94
C MET A 197 -8.67 16.99 3.48
N LEU A 198 -8.74 17.36 4.76
CA LEU A 198 -9.97 17.87 5.38
C LEU A 198 -10.45 19.19 4.77
N LYS A 199 -9.53 20.11 4.43
CA LYS A 199 -9.86 21.33 3.68
C LYS A 199 -10.36 21.02 2.27
N GLY A 200 -9.86 19.94 1.64
CA GLY A 200 -10.41 19.40 0.40
C GLY A 200 -11.87 18.96 0.57
N LEU A 201 -12.21 18.28 1.67
CA LEU A 201 -13.60 17.95 2.00
C LEU A 201 -14.46 19.20 2.23
N ALA A 202 -13.92 20.23 2.91
CA ALA A 202 -14.62 21.51 3.11
C ALA A 202 -15.02 22.16 1.78
N LYS A 203 -14.09 22.22 0.81
CA LYS A 203 -14.34 22.75 -0.53
C LYS A 203 -15.43 21.99 -1.28
N ARG A 204 -15.65 20.72 -0.92
CA ARG A 204 -16.67 19.84 -1.49
C ARG A 204 -18.00 19.87 -0.72
N GLY A 205 -18.17 20.80 0.22
CA GLY A 205 -19.41 21.00 0.98
C GLY A 205 -19.49 20.24 2.30
N PHE A 206 -18.43 19.52 2.71
CA PHE A 206 -18.42 18.73 3.94
C PHE A 206 -17.87 19.49 5.16
N GLY A 207 -17.79 20.82 5.08
CA GLY A 207 -17.19 21.65 6.14
C GLY A 207 -17.91 21.61 7.50
N ARG A 208 -19.20 21.24 7.48
CA ARG A 208 -20.10 21.17 8.64
C ARG A 208 -20.72 19.77 8.82
N ALA A 209 -20.12 18.78 8.16
CA ALA A 209 -20.67 17.43 8.03
C ALA A 209 -20.45 16.58 9.28
N ARG A 210 -21.27 15.53 9.43
CA ARG A 210 -21.03 14.41 10.34
C ARG A 210 -20.23 13.34 9.61
N LEU A 211 -18.95 13.26 9.92
CA LEU A 211 -17.97 12.44 9.20
C LEU A 211 -17.58 11.22 10.03
N GLY A 212 -17.71 10.04 9.42
CA GLY A 212 -17.18 8.80 9.95
C GLY A 212 -15.65 8.75 9.87
N ILE A 213 -15.01 8.20 10.89
CA ILE A 213 -13.60 7.79 10.90
C ILE A 213 -13.50 6.32 11.31
N GLU A 214 -12.45 5.63 10.86
CA GLU A 214 -12.34 4.18 11.07
C GLU A 214 -12.09 3.78 12.53
N GLU A 215 -11.32 4.60 13.25
CA GLU A 215 -10.92 4.34 14.63
C GLU A 215 -10.84 5.65 15.42
N GLU A 216 -10.80 5.55 16.75
CA GLU A 216 -10.53 6.70 17.60
C GLU A 216 -9.14 7.27 17.31
N VAL A 217 -9.05 8.59 17.25
CA VAL A 217 -7.78 9.29 17.05
C VAL A 217 -7.34 9.96 18.35
N GLY A 218 -6.03 9.99 18.59
CA GLY A 218 -5.47 10.64 19.77
C GLY A 218 -5.74 12.17 19.80
N PRO A 219 -5.64 12.82 20.97
CA PRO A 219 -5.99 14.23 21.16
C PRO A 219 -5.30 15.20 20.20
N THR A 220 -4.01 14.96 19.89
CA THR A 220 -3.23 15.79 18.96
C THR A 220 -3.81 15.74 17.54
N THR A 221 -4.21 14.56 17.08
CA THR A 221 -4.82 14.38 15.77
C THR A 221 -6.21 15.00 15.75
N MET A 222 -7.03 14.74 16.78
CA MET A 222 -8.37 15.34 16.90
C MET A 222 -8.29 16.88 16.87
N LYS A 223 -7.35 17.49 17.59
CA LYS A 223 -7.12 18.94 17.56
C LYS A 223 -6.84 19.44 16.14
N ARG A 224 -5.93 18.79 15.40
CA ARG A 224 -5.62 19.15 14.01
C ARG A 224 -6.84 19.00 13.08
N MET A 225 -7.69 18.00 13.33
CA MET A 225 -8.93 17.80 12.57
C MET A 225 -9.93 18.92 12.84
N GLN A 226 -10.11 19.30 14.10
CA GLN A 226 -10.99 20.41 14.52
C GLN A 226 -10.48 21.77 14.02
N GLU A 227 -9.17 21.99 13.97
CA GLU A 227 -8.58 23.20 13.37
C GLU A 227 -8.88 23.31 11.87
N ALA A 228 -8.93 22.18 11.16
CA ALA A 228 -9.25 22.16 9.73
C ALA A 228 -10.76 22.26 9.45
N LEU A 229 -11.59 21.59 10.25
CA LEU A 229 -13.05 21.54 10.13
C LEU A 229 -13.71 21.82 11.49
N PRO A 230 -13.77 23.09 11.93
CA PRO A 230 -14.25 23.44 13.27
C PRO A 230 -15.74 23.16 13.48
N GLU A 231 -16.52 23.10 12.41
CA GLU A 231 -17.97 22.87 12.45
C GLU A 231 -18.35 21.42 12.13
N ALA A 232 -17.40 20.57 11.73
CA ALA A 232 -17.66 19.16 11.46
C ALA A 232 -17.66 18.34 12.76
N ARG A 233 -18.39 17.23 12.74
CA ARG A 233 -18.38 16.24 13.82
C ARG A 233 -17.73 14.97 13.31
N PHE A 234 -16.85 14.38 14.12
CA PHE A 234 -16.19 13.12 13.79
C PHE A 234 -16.71 12.01 14.69
N GLU A 235 -17.14 10.91 14.09
CA GLU A 235 -17.71 9.75 14.79
C GLU A 235 -16.99 8.48 14.33
N VAL A 236 -16.66 7.58 15.27
CA VAL A 236 -16.07 6.30 14.91
C VAL A 236 -17.14 5.42 14.24
N ALA A 237 -16.83 4.96 13.03
CA ALA A 237 -17.72 4.20 12.17
C ALA A 237 -17.02 3.05 11.41
N GLY A 238 -15.79 2.67 11.79
CA GLY A 238 -15.05 1.56 11.16
C GLY A 238 -15.77 0.21 11.24
N ASP A 239 -16.64 0.05 12.23
CA ASP A 239 -17.48 -1.14 12.41
C ASP A 239 -18.45 -1.37 11.23
N VAL A 240 -18.80 -0.33 10.46
CA VAL A 240 -19.66 -0.45 9.28
C VAL A 240 -18.99 -1.31 8.22
N LEU A 241 -17.74 -0.99 7.86
CA LEU A 241 -16.98 -1.74 6.87
C LEU A 241 -16.54 -3.10 7.39
N LEU A 242 -16.21 -3.20 8.68
CA LEU A 242 -15.96 -4.50 9.31
C LEU A 242 -17.15 -5.45 9.10
N ARG A 243 -18.37 -4.99 9.41
CA ARG A 243 -19.60 -5.77 9.21
C ARG A 243 -19.86 -6.12 7.75
N MET A 244 -19.66 -5.18 6.83
CA MET A 244 -19.77 -5.44 5.39
C MET A 244 -18.77 -6.51 4.93
N ARG A 245 -17.55 -6.51 5.47
CA ARG A 245 -16.49 -7.45 5.08
C ARG A 245 -16.63 -8.82 5.76
N MET A 246 -17.42 -8.95 6.83
CA MET A 246 -17.69 -10.25 7.46
C MET A 246 -18.62 -11.12 6.60
N ILE A 247 -19.68 -10.53 6.02
CA ILE A 247 -20.64 -11.27 5.20
C ILE A 247 -20.27 -11.13 3.72
N LYS A 248 -19.79 -12.23 3.14
CA LYS A 248 -19.31 -12.25 1.75
C LYS A 248 -20.45 -12.27 0.75
N THR A 249 -20.29 -11.50 -0.32
CA THR A 249 -21.11 -11.62 -1.53
C THR A 249 -20.80 -12.94 -2.26
N PRO A 250 -21.73 -13.47 -3.09
CA PRO A 250 -21.45 -14.64 -3.93
C PRO A 250 -20.18 -14.49 -4.78
N GLU A 251 -19.91 -13.29 -5.30
CA GLU A 251 -18.74 -12.99 -6.10
C GLU A 251 -17.44 -13.05 -5.28
N GLU A 252 -17.45 -12.55 -4.05
CA GLU A 252 -16.31 -12.70 -3.13
C GLU A 252 -16.04 -14.16 -2.75
N ILE A 253 -17.10 -14.93 -2.49
CA ILE A 253 -16.99 -16.36 -2.19
C ILE A 253 -16.36 -17.08 -3.38
N GLU A 254 -16.82 -16.79 -4.60
CA GLU A 254 -16.30 -17.39 -5.82
C GLU A 254 -14.82 -17.03 -6.05
N LEU A 255 -14.44 -15.77 -5.84
CA LEU A 255 -13.03 -15.37 -5.94
C LEU A 255 -12.16 -16.05 -4.85
N THR A 256 -12.70 -16.24 -3.65
CA THR A 256 -12.01 -16.94 -2.55
C THR A 256 -11.82 -18.43 -2.88
N ARG A 257 -12.84 -19.10 -3.44
CA ARG A 257 -12.72 -20.50 -3.89
C ARG A 257 -11.64 -20.66 -4.94
N LYS A 258 -11.57 -19.74 -5.90
CA LYS A 258 -10.51 -19.70 -6.91
C LYS A 258 -9.12 -19.55 -6.28
N ALA A 259 -8.99 -18.71 -5.26
CA ALA A 259 -7.72 -18.53 -4.54
C ALA A 259 -7.32 -19.75 -3.71
N ILE A 260 -8.28 -20.50 -3.13
CA ILE A 260 -8.02 -21.73 -2.36
C ILE A 260 -7.61 -22.89 -3.27
N ALA A 261 -8.07 -22.90 -4.53
CA ALA A 261 -7.67 -23.90 -5.50
C ALA A 261 -6.21 -23.73 -6.02
N LEU A 262 -5.50 -22.70 -5.53
CA LEU A 262 -4.07 -22.47 -5.75
C LEU A 262 -3.19 -23.15 -4.68
#